data_AF-A0A428PJN6-F1
#
_entry.id   AF-A0A428PJN6-F1
#
_cell.length_a   1.000
_cell.length_b   1.000
_cell.length_c   1.000
_cell.angle_alpha   90.00
_cell.angle_beta   90.00
_cell.angle_gamma   90.00
#
_symmetry.space_group_name_H-M   'P 1'
#
loop_
_entity.id
_entity.type
_entity.pdbx_description
1 polymer ?
#
loop_
_entity_poly.entity_id
_entity_poly.type
_entity_poly.pdbx_seq_one_letter_code
_entity_poly.pdbx_strand_id
1 'polypeptide(L)'
;MSTITLSKIIPATNGVHDDHASELPSHPAKTEMNGHITLQSESQPEKFIRQEEPVGDFGWGPWTIQDVLIPANAGRGLVKKYHQRRTLYYNTTYRAAALGFLFPGAGFTAVATFTSAAAFLLTAALIPVTIFIWFAMGGIFFPIALWVDSSIAAGYMATDTLFESSALLWAAFCYTGIFWFMSNARSLNAAGYSKAQERNKYLVQAVQEQMENATPAPAPGSRELSLETLRHVQHMLERGLSPRDDFSFHDVIDQFQTGAVRYQLYGVVDVLSLYQCHYAPGFHGYLSKASQNCIEKSFYWKWESIFGRFTLSDWDPIKKDNVMVTGYLSSAIGLYEQASRDRQYHQKNALEFIIDNGKHYKTNYEGLANTLHENMDNNPYCLYLCEPN
;
A
#
# COMPACT_ATOMS: atom_id res chain seq x y z
N MET A 1 66.93 4.99 0.91
CA MET A 1 67.32 4.51 2.25
C MET A 1 66.60 5.36 3.27
N SER A 2 65.57 4.80 3.90
CA SER A 2 65.17 5.03 5.30
C SER A 2 63.80 4.41 5.50
N THR A 3 63.84 3.33 6.25
CA THR A 3 62.78 2.42 6.65
C THR A 3 61.92 3.09 7.71
N ILE A 4 60.58 3.02 7.59
CA ILE A 4 59.68 3.26 8.73
C ILE A 4 58.82 2.02 8.91
N THR A 5 59.10 1.35 10.01
CA THR A 5 58.47 0.14 10.52
C THR A 5 57.21 0.54 11.27
N LEU A 6 56.06 -0.05 10.93
CA LEU A 6 54.83 0.03 11.72
C LEU A 6 54.51 -1.35 12.28
N SER A 7 54.79 -1.53 13.56
CA SER A 7 54.34 -2.66 14.37
C SER A 7 53.48 -2.15 15.52
N LYS A 8 52.18 -2.45 15.48
CA LYS A 8 51.43 -2.81 16.68
C LYS A 8 50.12 -3.49 16.30
N ILE A 9 50.13 -4.80 16.53
CA ILE A 9 48.98 -5.69 16.58
C ILE A 9 48.33 -5.48 17.96
N ILE A 10 47.03 -5.24 18.01
CA ILE A 10 46.20 -5.38 19.22
C ILE A 10 45.22 -6.52 18.94
N PRO A 11 45.13 -7.53 19.82
CA PRO A 11 44.23 -8.66 19.61
C PRO A 11 42.79 -8.27 19.93
N ALA A 12 41.87 -8.63 19.03
CA ALA A 12 40.44 -8.63 19.29
C ALA A 12 40.12 -9.71 20.32
N THR A 13 39.50 -9.33 21.43
CA THR A 13 38.94 -10.28 22.40
C THR A 13 37.57 -10.74 21.92
N ASN A 14 37.48 -12.06 21.70
CA ASN A 14 36.26 -12.79 21.36
C ASN A 14 35.23 -12.66 22.48
N GLY A 15 34.08 -12.07 22.18
CA GLY A 15 32.86 -12.24 22.96
C GLY A 15 32.22 -13.58 22.57
N VAL A 16 32.25 -14.53 23.49
CA VAL A 16 31.52 -15.80 23.43
C VAL A 16 30.04 -15.48 23.69
N HIS A 17 29.18 -15.69 22.69
CA HIS A 17 27.74 -15.77 22.89
C HIS A 17 27.38 -17.26 23.02
N ASP A 18 26.97 -17.67 24.22
CA ASP A 18 26.38 -18.98 24.49
C ASP A 18 24.93 -18.98 24.02
N ASP A 19 24.67 -19.59 22.86
CA ASP A 19 23.32 -19.91 22.39
C ASP A 19 22.91 -21.28 22.95
N HIS A 20 22.10 -21.25 24.01
CA HIS A 20 21.34 -22.42 24.46
C HIS A 20 20.18 -22.69 23.49
N ALA A 21 20.43 -23.56 22.51
CA ALA A 21 19.38 -24.18 21.71
C ALA A 21 18.57 -25.15 22.59
N SER A 22 17.28 -24.89 22.72
CA SER A 22 16.31 -25.77 23.36
C SER A 22 15.84 -26.82 22.34
N GLU A 23 16.15 -28.08 22.61
CA GLU A 23 15.67 -29.24 21.86
C GLU A 23 14.17 -29.43 22.08
N LEU A 24 13.41 -29.53 20.99
CA LEU A 24 12.01 -29.97 20.98
C LEU A 24 11.95 -31.50 20.94
N PRO A 25 11.10 -32.15 21.75
CA PRO A 25 11.05 -33.61 21.81
C PRO A 25 10.31 -34.24 20.63
N SER A 26 10.86 -35.38 20.22
CA SER A 26 10.47 -36.26 19.14
C SER A 26 9.13 -36.97 19.34
N HIS A 27 8.44 -37.23 18.21
CA HIS A 27 7.24 -38.06 18.12
C HIS A 27 7.48 -39.51 18.60
N PRO A 28 6.50 -40.16 19.25
CA PRO A 28 6.59 -41.58 19.53
C PRO A 28 6.16 -42.44 18.34
N ALA A 29 6.84 -43.59 18.26
CA ALA A 29 6.79 -44.62 17.24
C ALA A 29 5.43 -45.31 17.07
N LYS A 30 5.16 -45.78 15.84
CA LYS A 30 4.12 -46.75 15.51
C LYS A 30 4.56 -48.15 15.93
N THR A 31 3.75 -48.81 16.74
CA THR A 31 3.89 -50.23 17.06
C THR A 31 2.98 -51.03 16.12
N GLU A 32 3.57 -51.94 15.35
CA GLU A 32 2.88 -53.06 14.71
C GLU A 32 2.52 -54.12 15.76
N MET A 33 1.30 -54.65 15.72
CA MET A 33 1.03 -56.01 16.20
C MET A 33 0.12 -56.73 15.21
N ASN A 34 0.71 -57.75 14.59
CA ASN A 34 0.03 -58.84 13.90
C ASN A 34 -0.74 -59.71 14.90
N GLY A 35 -1.92 -60.18 14.50
CA GLY A 35 -2.72 -61.15 15.25
C GLY A 35 -3.83 -61.73 14.40
N HIS A 36 -3.50 -62.77 13.63
CA HIS A 36 -4.47 -63.63 12.92
C HIS A 36 -5.29 -64.44 13.93
N ILE A 37 -6.63 -64.35 13.86
CA ILE A 37 -7.52 -65.43 14.29
C ILE A 37 -8.56 -65.64 13.19
N THR A 38 -8.51 -66.82 12.59
CA THR A 38 -9.42 -67.33 11.57
C THR A 38 -10.63 -67.95 12.28
N LEU A 39 -11.83 -67.41 12.05
CA LEU A 39 -13.09 -68.09 12.34
C LEU A 39 -13.87 -68.23 11.04
N GLN A 40 -14.00 -69.48 10.60
CA GLN A 40 -14.89 -69.88 9.52
C GLN A 40 -16.34 -69.71 9.98
N SER A 41 -17.12 -68.95 9.22
CA SER A 41 -18.57 -68.97 9.26
C SER A 41 -19.06 -68.82 7.83
N GLU A 42 -19.45 -69.94 7.23
CA GLU A 42 -20.24 -69.99 6.01
C GLU A 42 -21.61 -69.37 6.31
N SER A 43 -21.90 -68.23 5.67
CA SER A 43 -23.27 -67.79 5.45
C SER A 43 -23.40 -67.44 3.97
N GLN A 44 -24.29 -68.17 3.29
CA GLN A 44 -24.64 -67.93 1.90
C GLN A 44 -25.33 -66.56 1.78
N PRO A 45 -25.04 -65.75 0.75
CA PRO A 45 -25.82 -64.54 0.52
C PRO A 45 -27.19 -64.94 -0.04
N GLU A 46 -28.24 -64.68 0.74
CA GLU A 46 -29.61 -64.62 0.24
C GLU A 46 -29.64 -63.65 -0.96
N LYS A 47 -29.95 -64.19 -2.14
CA LYS A 47 -30.30 -63.38 -3.30
C LYS A 47 -31.60 -62.63 -2.98
N PHE A 48 -31.47 -61.37 -2.58
CA PHE A 48 -32.58 -60.43 -2.56
C PHE A 48 -33.06 -60.23 -4.01
N ILE A 49 -34.15 -60.91 -4.38
CA ILE A 49 -34.83 -60.71 -5.65
C ILE A 49 -35.44 -59.32 -5.61
N ARG A 50 -34.82 -58.39 -6.35
CA ARG A 50 -35.24 -56.99 -6.45
C ARG A 50 -36.44 -56.92 -7.39
N GLN A 51 -37.63 -56.78 -6.84
CA GLN A 51 -38.83 -56.49 -7.65
C GLN A 51 -38.76 -55.04 -8.13
N GLU A 52 -38.65 -54.86 -9.45
CA GLU A 52 -38.78 -53.58 -10.14
C GLU A 52 -40.27 -53.29 -10.35
N GLU A 53 -40.98 -52.88 -9.30
CA GLU A 53 -42.36 -52.41 -9.45
C GLU A 53 -42.36 -50.91 -9.80
N PRO A 54 -43.01 -50.50 -10.91
CA PRO A 54 -43.16 -49.10 -11.26
C PRO A 54 -44.14 -48.41 -10.32
N VAL A 55 -43.67 -47.40 -9.59
CA VAL A 55 -44.47 -46.67 -8.60
C VAL A 55 -45.04 -45.40 -9.22
N GLY A 56 -45.99 -45.56 -10.14
CA GLY A 56 -46.81 -44.48 -10.70
C GLY A 56 -46.14 -43.55 -11.73
N ASP A 57 -46.96 -43.02 -12.65
CA ASP A 57 -46.56 -42.09 -13.70
C ASP A 57 -46.99 -40.66 -13.33
N PHE A 58 -46.01 -39.77 -13.10
CA PHE A 58 -46.22 -38.35 -12.82
C PHE A 58 -46.16 -37.48 -14.10
N GLY A 59 -46.15 -38.08 -15.30
CA GLY A 59 -46.13 -37.38 -16.60
C GLY A 59 -44.73 -37.13 -17.17
N TRP A 60 -43.70 -37.84 -16.68
CA TRP A 60 -42.30 -37.66 -17.07
C TRP A 60 -41.63 -38.98 -17.53
N GLY A 61 -42.39 -40.06 -17.71
CA GLY A 61 -41.91 -41.41 -18.04
C GLY A 61 -41.91 -42.37 -16.83
N PRO A 62 -41.69 -43.68 -17.02
CA PRO A 62 -41.71 -44.67 -15.94
C PRO A 62 -40.50 -44.51 -15.02
N TRP A 63 -40.74 -44.32 -13.72
CA TRP A 63 -39.71 -44.22 -12.69
C TRP A 63 -39.56 -45.55 -11.95
N THR A 64 -38.33 -45.86 -11.56
CA THR A 64 -38.04 -46.95 -10.63
C THR A 64 -37.91 -46.38 -9.21
N ILE A 65 -38.17 -47.19 -8.17
CA ILE A 65 -38.03 -46.75 -6.76
C ILE A 65 -36.63 -46.18 -6.48
N GLN A 66 -35.63 -46.64 -7.23
CA GLN A 66 -34.24 -46.22 -7.15
C GLN A 66 -34.03 -44.77 -7.56
N ASP A 67 -34.91 -44.19 -8.38
CA ASP A 67 -34.80 -42.82 -8.88
C ASP A 67 -35.28 -41.76 -7.86
N VAL A 68 -36.11 -42.18 -6.89
CA VAL A 68 -36.62 -41.33 -5.79
C VAL A 68 -35.85 -41.52 -4.48
N LEU A 69 -34.96 -42.52 -4.41
CA LEU A 69 -34.12 -42.73 -3.24
C LEU A 69 -33.03 -41.66 -3.17
N ILE A 70 -32.98 -40.96 -2.04
CA ILE A 70 -31.88 -40.07 -1.69
C ILE A 70 -30.57 -40.87 -1.78
N PRO A 71 -29.61 -40.49 -2.65
CA PRO A 71 -28.38 -41.26 -2.83
C PRO A 71 -27.67 -41.44 -1.49
N ALA A 72 -27.03 -42.59 -1.27
CA ALA A 72 -26.31 -42.89 -0.01
C ALA A 72 -25.21 -41.86 0.35
N ASN A 73 -24.88 -40.96 -0.58
CA ASN A 73 -23.89 -39.90 -0.44
C ASN A 73 -24.49 -38.49 -0.26
N ALA A 74 -25.82 -38.34 -0.31
CA ALA A 74 -26.47 -37.07 -0.03
C ALA A 74 -26.23 -36.67 1.44
N GLY A 75 -25.83 -35.42 1.67
CA GLY A 75 -25.43 -34.94 3.00
C GLY A 75 -23.96 -35.16 3.39
N ARG A 76 -23.18 -36.00 2.67
CA ARG A 76 -21.75 -36.24 2.96
C ARG A 76 -20.78 -35.19 2.37
N GLY A 77 -21.27 -34.02 1.96
CA GLY A 77 -20.47 -32.94 1.32
C GLY A 77 -20.01 -33.23 -0.13
N LEU A 78 -19.93 -34.49 -0.56
CA LEU A 78 -19.51 -34.89 -1.92
C LEU A 78 -20.56 -34.56 -3.01
N VAL A 79 -21.85 -34.73 -2.72
CA VAL A 79 -22.94 -34.39 -3.65
C VAL A 79 -23.05 -32.86 -3.84
N LYS A 80 -22.84 -32.09 -2.76
CA LYS A 80 -22.76 -30.62 -2.83
C LYS A 80 -21.56 -30.18 -3.69
N LYS A 81 -20.40 -30.82 -3.53
CA LYS A 81 -19.20 -30.58 -4.35
C LYS A 81 -19.40 -31.00 -5.82
N TYR A 82 -20.14 -32.07 -6.08
CA TYR A 82 -20.49 -32.54 -7.42
C TYR A 82 -21.44 -31.58 -8.16
N HIS A 83 -22.49 -31.09 -7.49
CA HIS A 83 -23.41 -30.12 -8.09
C HIS A 83 -22.82 -28.70 -8.17
N GLN A 84 -22.06 -28.24 -7.17
CA GLN A 84 -21.35 -26.95 -7.22
C GLN A 84 -20.27 -26.91 -8.31
N ARG A 85 -19.57 -28.04 -8.54
CA ARG A 85 -18.65 -28.19 -9.69
C ARG A 85 -19.39 -28.30 -11.02
N ARG A 86 -20.70 -28.52 -11.08
CA ARG A 86 -21.45 -28.51 -12.34
C ARG A 86 -22.08 -27.15 -12.60
N THR A 87 -22.69 -26.50 -11.62
CA THR A 87 -23.34 -25.19 -11.82
C THR A 87 -22.37 -24.06 -12.16
N LEU A 88 -21.13 -24.08 -11.63
CA LEU A 88 -20.08 -23.11 -11.99
C LEU A 88 -19.40 -23.41 -13.33
N TYR A 89 -19.41 -24.68 -13.79
CA TYR A 89 -18.69 -25.10 -15.00
C TYR A 89 -19.51 -25.03 -16.29
N TYR A 90 -20.84 -24.92 -16.22
CA TYR A 90 -21.68 -24.86 -17.42
C TYR A 90 -22.13 -23.45 -17.81
N ASN A 91 -22.12 -22.49 -16.89
CA ASN A 91 -22.56 -21.14 -17.21
C ASN A 91 -21.41 -20.32 -17.82
N THR A 92 -21.49 -20.03 -19.11
CA THR A 92 -20.46 -19.27 -19.85
C THR A 92 -20.27 -17.85 -19.31
N THR A 93 -21.33 -17.19 -18.84
CA THR A 93 -21.23 -15.89 -18.16
C THR A 93 -20.31 -15.95 -16.95
N TYR A 94 -20.50 -16.91 -16.05
CA TYR A 94 -19.64 -17.02 -14.85
C TYR A 94 -18.21 -17.41 -15.20
N ARG A 95 -18.00 -18.22 -16.24
CA ARG A 95 -16.65 -18.63 -16.68
C ARG A 95 -15.88 -17.48 -17.30
N ALA A 96 -16.52 -16.70 -18.16
CA ALA A 96 -15.91 -15.50 -18.75
C ALA A 96 -15.59 -14.47 -17.66
N ALA A 97 -16.52 -14.22 -16.73
CA ALA A 97 -16.29 -13.31 -15.61
C ALA A 97 -15.17 -13.80 -14.68
N ALA A 98 -15.16 -15.09 -14.33
CA ALA A 98 -14.12 -15.70 -13.49
C ALA A 98 -12.73 -15.56 -14.11
N LEU A 99 -12.62 -15.67 -15.44
CA LEU A 99 -11.36 -15.44 -16.13
C LEU A 99 -10.91 -13.97 -16.06
N GLY A 100 -11.85 -13.01 -16.10
CA GLY A 100 -11.54 -11.59 -15.88
C GLY A 100 -10.95 -11.30 -14.49
N PHE A 101 -11.33 -12.07 -13.46
CA PHE A 101 -10.73 -11.93 -12.13
C PHE A 101 -9.27 -12.41 -12.07
N LEU A 102 -8.82 -13.25 -13.01
CA LEU A 102 -7.40 -13.65 -13.10
C LEU A 102 -6.53 -12.49 -13.61
N PHE A 103 -7.03 -11.70 -14.56
CA PHE A 103 -6.35 -10.52 -15.10
C PHE A 103 -7.37 -9.58 -15.77
N PRO A 104 -7.26 -8.24 -15.60
CA PRO A 104 -8.22 -7.29 -16.16
C PRO A 104 -8.43 -7.50 -17.67
N GLY A 105 -9.67 -7.76 -18.07
CA GLY A 105 -10.03 -8.00 -19.47
C GLY A 105 -9.77 -9.42 -20.01
N ALA A 106 -9.15 -10.33 -19.26
CA ALA A 106 -8.90 -11.70 -19.70
C ALA A 106 -10.19 -12.48 -20.05
N GLY A 107 -11.32 -12.14 -19.42
CA GLY A 107 -12.62 -12.70 -19.78
C GLY A 107 -13.03 -12.44 -21.23
N PHE A 108 -12.67 -11.26 -21.78
CA PHE A 108 -13.03 -10.90 -23.14
C PHE A 108 -12.36 -11.77 -24.21
N THR A 109 -11.18 -12.33 -23.91
CA THR A 109 -10.49 -13.25 -24.83
C THR A 109 -11.12 -14.64 -24.85
N ALA A 110 -11.86 -15.03 -23.80
CA ALA A 110 -12.67 -16.25 -23.82
C ALA A 110 -13.96 -16.07 -24.62
N VAL A 111 -14.52 -14.87 -24.68
CA VAL A 111 -15.72 -14.57 -25.49
C VAL A 111 -15.40 -14.59 -26.99
N ALA A 112 -14.20 -14.14 -27.38
CA ALA A 112 -13.67 -14.23 -28.74
C ALA A 112 -14.58 -13.68 -29.88
N THR A 113 -15.33 -12.61 -29.60
CA THR A 113 -16.09 -11.86 -30.62
C THR A 113 -15.33 -10.58 -31.00
N PHE A 114 -15.71 -9.95 -32.12
CA PHE A 114 -15.12 -8.65 -32.50
C PHE A 114 -15.32 -7.59 -31.41
N THR A 115 -16.53 -7.52 -30.83
CA THR A 115 -16.83 -6.58 -29.75
C THR A 115 -16.01 -6.88 -28.50
N SER A 116 -15.85 -8.15 -28.12
CA SER A 116 -15.04 -8.49 -26.94
C SER A 116 -13.55 -8.24 -27.18
N ALA A 117 -13.04 -8.45 -28.39
CA ALA A 117 -11.68 -8.07 -28.74
C ALA A 117 -11.44 -6.55 -28.61
N ALA A 118 -12.39 -5.72 -29.07
CA ALA A 118 -12.32 -4.28 -28.88
C ALA A 118 -12.35 -3.88 -27.38
N ALA A 119 -13.22 -4.52 -26.58
CA ALA A 119 -13.30 -4.30 -25.14
C ALA A 119 -12.00 -4.71 -24.41
N PHE A 120 -11.36 -5.80 -24.85
CA PHE A 120 -10.04 -6.21 -24.35
C PHE A 120 -8.97 -5.15 -24.63
N LEU A 121 -8.89 -4.66 -25.87
CA LEU A 121 -7.91 -3.64 -26.24
C LEU A 121 -8.13 -2.33 -25.47
N LEU A 122 -9.39 -1.93 -25.27
CA LEU A 122 -9.73 -0.78 -24.43
C LEU A 122 -9.29 -1.01 -22.97
N THR A 123 -9.57 -2.19 -22.42
CA THR A 123 -9.15 -2.53 -21.05
C THR A 123 -7.63 -2.49 -20.93
N ALA A 124 -6.90 -3.07 -21.89
CA ALA A 124 -5.44 -3.05 -21.92
C ALA A 124 -4.88 -1.62 -21.99
N ALA A 125 -5.53 -0.73 -22.74
CA ALA A 125 -5.15 0.69 -22.81
C ALA A 125 -5.47 1.45 -21.50
N LEU A 126 -6.51 1.05 -20.77
CA LEU A 126 -6.90 1.66 -19.50
C LEU A 126 -6.04 1.19 -18.30
N ILE A 127 -5.41 0.01 -18.38
CA ILE A 127 -4.50 -0.47 -17.32
C ILE A 127 -3.43 0.58 -16.96
N PRO A 128 -2.58 1.08 -17.88
CA PRO A 128 -1.57 2.07 -17.52
C PRO A 128 -2.18 3.37 -17.00
N VAL A 129 -3.37 3.77 -17.47
CA VAL A 129 -4.07 4.97 -16.98
C VAL A 129 -4.52 4.78 -15.53
N THR A 130 -5.15 3.65 -15.19
CA THR A 130 -5.61 3.39 -13.82
C THR A 130 -4.45 3.18 -12.85
N ILE A 131 -3.36 2.54 -13.29
CA ILE A 131 -2.13 2.45 -12.51
C ILE A 131 -1.53 3.85 -12.28
N PHE A 132 -1.50 4.70 -13.30
CA PHE A 132 -1.03 6.08 -13.17
C PHE A 132 -1.87 6.86 -12.16
N ILE A 133 -3.19 6.79 -12.23
CA ILE A 133 -4.08 7.47 -11.27
C ILE A 133 -3.89 6.91 -9.86
N TRP A 134 -3.78 5.59 -9.71
CA TRP A 134 -3.50 4.98 -8.41
C TRP A 134 -2.18 5.51 -7.83
N PHE A 135 -1.10 5.49 -8.60
CA PHE A 135 0.19 6.01 -8.16
C PHE A 135 0.15 7.52 -7.88
N ALA A 136 -0.53 8.30 -8.72
CA ALA A 136 -0.52 9.76 -8.63
C ALA A 136 -1.38 10.32 -7.50
N MET A 137 -2.47 9.65 -7.08
CA MET A 137 -3.36 10.18 -6.03
C MET A 137 -3.78 9.16 -4.96
N GLY A 138 -3.14 7.99 -4.90
CA GLY A 138 -3.53 6.90 -4.01
C GLY A 138 -4.89 6.29 -4.33
N GLY A 139 -5.40 6.49 -5.55
CA GLY A 139 -6.75 6.06 -5.94
C GLY A 139 -6.86 4.57 -6.24
N ILE A 140 -6.70 3.69 -5.24
CA ILE A 140 -6.77 2.22 -5.43
C ILE A 140 -8.13 1.75 -5.98
N PHE A 141 -9.19 2.56 -5.82
CA PHE A 141 -10.48 2.31 -6.45
C PHE A 141 -10.38 2.10 -7.97
N PHE A 142 -9.58 2.88 -8.70
CA PHE A 142 -9.55 2.84 -10.17
C PHE A 142 -9.07 1.51 -10.75
N PRO A 143 -7.93 0.92 -10.31
CA PRO A 143 -7.53 -0.39 -10.78
C PRO A 143 -8.52 -1.49 -10.35
N ILE A 144 -9.10 -1.41 -9.15
CA ILE A 144 -10.13 -2.36 -8.69
C ILE A 144 -11.38 -2.28 -9.57
N ALA A 145 -11.86 -1.07 -9.87
CA ALA A 145 -13.03 -0.83 -10.71
C ALA A 145 -12.79 -1.38 -12.12
N LEU A 146 -11.65 -1.05 -12.75
CA LEU A 146 -11.31 -1.60 -14.07
C LEU A 146 -11.30 -3.15 -14.07
N TRP A 147 -10.76 -3.75 -13.01
CA TRP A 147 -10.71 -5.21 -12.87
C TRP A 147 -12.10 -5.82 -12.74
N VAL A 148 -12.93 -5.30 -11.84
CA VAL A 148 -14.28 -5.80 -11.57
C VAL A 148 -15.19 -5.55 -12.77
N ASP A 149 -15.19 -4.34 -13.32
CA ASP A 149 -16.07 -3.94 -14.42
C ASP A 149 -15.73 -4.72 -15.69
N SER A 150 -14.44 -4.91 -16.01
CA SER A 150 -14.04 -5.73 -17.16
C SER A 150 -14.44 -7.21 -16.98
N SER A 151 -14.42 -7.72 -15.75
CA SER A 151 -14.87 -9.09 -15.43
C SER A 151 -16.39 -9.24 -15.61
N ILE A 152 -17.16 -8.30 -15.07
CA ILE A 152 -18.62 -8.30 -15.19
C ILE A 152 -19.04 -8.13 -16.66
N ALA A 153 -18.43 -7.18 -17.38
CA ALA A 153 -18.70 -6.93 -18.78
C ALA A 153 -18.39 -8.17 -19.66
N ALA A 154 -17.29 -8.87 -19.39
CA ALA A 154 -16.98 -10.12 -20.10
C ALA A 154 -18.05 -11.20 -19.87
N GLY A 155 -18.60 -11.28 -18.65
CA GLY A 155 -19.73 -12.15 -18.35
C GLY A 155 -20.98 -11.81 -19.16
N TYR A 156 -21.34 -10.52 -19.23
CA TYR A 156 -22.50 -10.07 -20.03
C TYR A 156 -22.34 -10.29 -21.53
N MET A 157 -21.10 -10.27 -22.03
CA MET A 157 -20.79 -10.52 -23.43
C MET A 157 -20.62 -12.00 -23.77
N ALA A 158 -20.68 -12.90 -22.77
CA ALA A 158 -20.51 -14.32 -22.99
C ALA A 158 -21.61 -14.88 -23.89
N THR A 159 -21.20 -15.69 -24.87
CA THR A 159 -22.08 -16.44 -25.76
C THR A 159 -22.28 -17.86 -25.22
N ASP A 160 -23.03 -18.70 -25.93
CA ASP A 160 -23.28 -20.10 -25.55
C ASP A 160 -22.00 -20.95 -25.50
N THR A 161 -20.94 -20.52 -26.18
CA THR A 161 -19.65 -21.22 -26.26
C THR A 161 -18.49 -20.27 -26.02
N LEU A 162 -17.49 -20.68 -25.24
CA LEU A 162 -16.28 -19.90 -25.00
C LEU A 162 -15.06 -20.52 -25.68
N PHE A 163 -14.06 -19.69 -25.95
CA PHE A 163 -12.72 -20.12 -26.33
C PHE A 163 -11.98 -20.71 -25.12
N GLU A 164 -12.09 -22.02 -24.96
CA GLU A 164 -11.58 -22.78 -23.81
C GLU A 164 -10.08 -22.60 -23.54
N SER A 165 -9.26 -22.48 -24.59
CA SER A 165 -7.81 -22.31 -24.45
C SER A 165 -7.42 -20.98 -23.79
N SER A 166 -8.31 -19.98 -23.77
CA SER A 166 -8.09 -18.69 -23.12
C SER A 166 -7.70 -18.86 -21.65
N ALA A 167 -8.36 -19.77 -20.93
CA ALA A 167 -8.08 -20.01 -19.52
C ALA A 167 -6.66 -20.53 -19.28
N LEU A 168 -6.19 -21.45 -20.11
CA LEU A 168 -4.83 -22.01 -20.01
C LEU A 168 -3.77 -20.96 -20.36
N LEU A 169 -4.02 -20.14 -21.39
CA LEU A 169 -3.10 -19.09 -21.82
C LEU A 169 -2.90 -18.04 -20.72
N TRP A 170 -4.00 -17.57 -20.11
CA TRP A 170 -3.90 -16.60 -19.01
C TRP A 170 -3.33 -17.20 -17.73
N ALA A 171 -3.65 -18.45 -17.41
CA ALA A 171 -3.03 -19.14 -16.27
C ALA A 171 -1.50 -19.24 -16.45
N ALA A 172 -1.04 -19.64 -17.65
CA ALA A 172 0.38 -19.68 -17.97
C ALA A 172 1.01 -18.28 -17.92
N PHE A 173 0.37 -17.28 -18.52
CA PHE A 173 0.83 -15.90 -18.51
C PHE A 173 0.99 -15.35 -17.09
N CYS A 174 -0.05 -15.41 -16.27
CA CYS A 174 -0.01 -14.93 -14.88
C CYS A 174 1.04 -15.69 -14.06
N TYR A 175 1.14 -17.01 -14.20
CA TYR A 175 2.16 -17.81 -13.51
C TYR A 175 3.58 -17.38 -13.89
N THR A 176 3.86 -17.25 -15.20
CA THR A 176 5.18 -16.81 -15.68
C THR A 176 5.52 -15.39 -15.25
N GLY A 177 4.54 -14.48 -15.29
CA GLY A 177 4.68 -13.11 -14.82
C GLY A 177 5.02 -13.05 -13.34
N ILE A 178 4.25 -13.73 -12.48
CA ILE A 178 4.49 -13.79 -11.04
C ILE A 178 5.88 -14.37 -10.75
N PHE A 179 6.23 -15.50 -11.38
CA PHE A 179 7.54 -16.12 -11.21
C PHE A 179 8.68 -15.17 -11.61
N TRP A 180 8.54 -14.48 -12.75
CA TRP A 180 9.52 -13.51 -13.22
C TRP A 180 9.67 -12.33 -12.25
N PHE A 181 8.56 -11.72 -11.81
CA PHE A 181 8.56 -10.62 -10.85
C PHE A 181 9.22 -11.03 -9.52
N MET A 182 8.89 -12.20 -8.98
CA MET A 182 9.48 -12.72 -7.75
C MET A 182 10.99 -12.99 -7.89
N SER A 183 11.41 -13.57 -9.01
CA SER A 183 12.83 -13.83 -9.30
C SER A 183 13.61 -12.51 -9.41
N ASN A 184 13.08 -11.56 -10.17
CA ASN A 184 13.67 -10.24 -10.36
C ASN A 184 13.75 -9.46 -9.04
N ALA A 185 12.69 -9.45 -8.23
CA ALA A 185 12.68 -8.81 -6.92
C ALA A 185 13.73 -9.38 -5.97
N ARG A 186 13.90 -10.72 -5.94
CA ARG A 186 14.96 -11.37 -5.16
C ARG A 186 16.36 -10.95 -5.62
N SER A 187 16.59 -10.90 -6.93
CA SER A 187 17.87 -10.46 -7.49
C SER A 187 18.18 -9.00 -7.14
N LEU A 188 17.20 -8.10 -7.31
CA LEU A 188 17.34 -6.69 -6.96
C LEU A 188 17.57 -6.48 -5.46
N ASN A 189 16.87 -7.22 -4.60
CA ASN A 189 17.06 -7.17 -3.14
C ASN A 189 18.46 -7.65 -2.74
N ALA A 190 18.95 -8.74 -3.33
CA ALA A 190 20.30 -9.23 -3.09
C ALA A 190 21.36 -8.19 -3.50
N ALA A 191 21.21 -7.59 -4.69
CA ALA A 191 22.08 -6.52 -5.17
C ALA A 191 22.02 -5.28 -4.26
N GLY A 192 20.82 -4.89 -3.81
CA GLY A 192 20.61 -3.80 -2.85
C GLY A 192 21.32 -4.05 -1.52
N TYR A 193 21.24 -5.28 -0.99
CA TYR A 193 21.93 -5.67 0.23
C TYR A 193 23.45 -5.62 0.08
N SER A 194 24.00 -6.16 -1.02
CA SER A 194 25.44 -6.06 -1.29
C SER A 194 25.92 -4.61 -1.39
N LYS A 195 25.15 -3.75 -2.06
CA LYS A 195 25.45 -2.31 -2.17
C LYS A 195 25.39 -1.61 -0.81
N ALA A 196 24.43 -1.97 0.05
CA ALA A 196 24.34 -1.45 1.40
C ALA A 196 25.56 -1.85 2.25
N GLN A 197 25.97 -3.12 2.18
CA GLN A 197 27.18 -3.60 2.87
C GLN A 197 28.45 -2.90 2.38
N GLU A 198 28.59 -2.66 1.08
CA GLU A 198 29.72 -1.93 0.52
C GLU A 198 29.78 -0.49 1.04
N ARG A 199 28.64 0.20 1.06
CA ARG A 199 28.53 1.56 1.63
C ARG A 199 28.89 1.58 3.11
N ASN A 200 28.40 0.62 3.89
CA ASN A 200 28.69 0.54 5.33
C ASN A 200 30.19 0.43 5.65
N LYS A 201 31.03 -0.05 4.70
CA LYS A 201 32.49 -0.11 4.90
C LYS A 201 33.15 1.27 4.97
N TYR A 202 32.60 2.27 4.29
CA TYR A 202 33.22 3.60 4.21
C TYR A 202 32.34 4.73 4.77
N LEU A 203 31.04 4.50 5.00
CA LEU A 203 30.12 5.57 5.42
C LEU A 203 30.57 6.28 6.70
N VAL A 204 31.05 5.55 7.71
CA VAL A 204 31.53 6.16 8.96
C VAL A 204 32.73 7.06 8.71
N GLN A 205 33.71 6.58 7.94
CA GLN A 205 34.88 7.35 7.58
C GLN A 205 34.51 8.56 6.73
N ALA A 206 33.63 8.41 5.74
CA ALA A 206 33.19 9.51 4.88
C ALA A 206 32.46 10.61 5.68
N VAL A 207 31.64 10.24 6.66
CA VAL A 207 30.98 11.20 7.56
C VAL A 207 32.02 11.91 8.43
N GLN A 208 32.99 11.19 8.98
CA GLN A 208 34.08 11.77 9.77
C GLN A 208 34.91 12.76 8.94
N GLU A 209 35.33 12.35 7.74
CA GLU A 209 36.06 13.21 6.80
C GLU A 209 35.24 14.45 6.42
N GLN A 210 33.92 14.32 6.20
CA GLN A 210 33.07 15.48 5.93
C GLN A 210 32.96 16.42 7.13
N MET A 211 32.91 15.89 8.36
CA MET A 211 32.89 16.70 9.57
C MET A 211 34.22 17.42 9.81
N GLU A 212 35.36 16.74 9.59
CA GLU A 212 36.69 17.32 9.74
C GLU A 212 36.98 18.40 8.70
N ASN A 213 36.49 18.21 7.48
CA ASN A 213 36.62 19.18 6.39
C ASN A 213 35.49 20.21 6.33
N ALA A 214 34.52 20.15 7.26
CA ALA A 214 33.41 21.09 7.27
C ALA A 214 33.92 22.51 7.52
N THR A 215 33.51 23.45 6.66
CA THR A 215 33.80 24.86 6.90
C THR A 215 33.04 25.31 8.15
N PRO A 216 33.71 25.95 9.14
CA PRO A 216 33.03 26.45 10.32
C PRO A 216 31.90 27.40 9.94
N ALA A 217 30.79 27.34 10.68
CA ALA A 217 29.71 28.30 10.50
C ALA A 217 30.24 29.73 10.75
N PRO A 218 29.86 30.72 9.92
CA PRO A 218 30.18 32.12 10.17
C PRO A 218 29.74 32.55 11.57
N ALA A 219 30.46 33.51 12.16
CA ALA A 219 30.12 34.04 13.48
C ALA A 219 28.66 34.57 13.49
N PRO A 220 27.89 34.36 14.57
CA PRO A 220 26.54 34.91 14.67
C PRO A 220 26.53 36.43 14.39
N GLY A 221 25.59 36.89 13.56
CA GLY A 221 25.48 38.30 13.15
C GLY A 221 26.48 38.76 12.09
N SER A 222 27.47 37.94 11.69
CA SER A 222 28.39 38.27 10.58
C SER A 222 27.79 38.10 9.19
N ARG A 223 26.57 37.56 9.11
CA ARG A 223 25.92 37.24 7.84
C ARG A 223 25.08 38.41 7.38
N GLU A 224 25.29 38.83 6.14
CA GLU A 224 24.40 39.76 5.44
C GLU A 224 23.86 39.10 4.18
N LEU A 225 22.61 39.42 3.84
CA LEU A 225 22.00 38.99 2.58
C LEU A 225 22.31 40.00 1.49
N SER A 226 22.52 39.51 0.27
CA SER A 226 22.54 40.36 -0.91
C SER A 226 21.15 40.97 -1.16
N LEU A 227 21.10 42.06 -1.91
CA LEU A 227 19.82 42.67 -2.34
C LEU A 227 18.94 41.66 -3.08
N GLU A 228 19.52 40.83 -3.93
CA GLU A 228 18.81 39.78 -4.67
C GLU A 228 18.15 38.77 -3.72
N THR A 229 18.89 38.26 -2.73
CA THR A 229 18.32 37.33 -1.75
C THR A 229 17.25 37.99 -0.88
N LEU A 230 17.42 39.27 -0.53
CA LEU A 230 16.38 40.02 0.17
C LEU A 230 15.07 40.13 -0.63
N ARG A 231 15.13 40.24 -1.97
CA ARG A 231 13.93 40.21 -2.82
C ARG A 231 13.24 38.85 -2.81
N HIS A 232 13.99 37.76 -2.73
CA HIS A 232 13.40 36.43 -2.54
C HIS A 232 12.73 36.28 -1.18
N VAL A 233 13.34 36.81 -0.11
CA VAL A 233 12.71 36.86 1.23
C VAL A 233 11.42 37.69 1.19
N GLN A 234 11.43 38.85 0.53
CA GLN A 234 10.24 39.66 0.32
C GLN A 234 9.13 38.86 -0.39
N HIS A 235 9.47 38.13 -1.45
CA HIS A 235 8.51 37.26 -2.15
C HIS A 235 7.89 36.20 -1.23
N MET A 236 8.69 35.57 -0.36
CA MET A 236 8.17 34.60 0.62
C MET A 236 7.25 35.23 1.67
N LEU A 237 7.57 36.46 2.11
CA LEU A 237 6.72 37.22 3.02
C LEU A 237 5.39 37.59 2.35
N GLU A 238 5.41 38.10 1.12
CA GLU A 238 4.20 38.43 0.36
C GLU A 238 3.32 37.19 0.14
N ARG A 239 3.95 36.05 -0.22
CA ARG A 239 3.27 34.76 -0.33
C ARG A 239 2.61 34.34 0.98
N GLY A 240 3.30 34.41 2.11
CA GLY A 240 2.74 34.03 3.41
C GLY A 240 1.72 35.03 3.98
N LEU A 241 1.80 36.31 3.60
CA LEU A 241 0.82 37.33 3.98
C LEU A 241 -0.44 37.34 3.11
N SER A 242 -0.45 36.56 2.01
CA SER A 242 -1.65 36.40 1.19
C SER A 242 -2.85 35.90 2.02
N PRO A 243 -4.07 36.37 1.74
CA PRO A 243 -5.28 35.85 2.39
C PRO A 243 -5.38 34.32 2.31
N ARG A 244 -6.07 33.71 3.29
CA ARG A 244 -6.21 32.24 3.39
C ARG A 244 -6.69 31.59 2.09
N ASP A 245 -7.62 32.23 1.40
CA ASP A 245 -8.25 31.70 0.18
C ASP A 245 -7.57 32.22 -1.12
N ASP A 246 -6.49 32.99 -1.01
CA ASP A 246 -5.78 33.56 -2.15
C ASP A 246 -4.52 32.76 -2.50
N PHE A 247 -4.59 31.95 -3.54
CA PHE A 247 -3.45 31.16 -4.03
C PHE A 247 -2.74 31.80 -5.23
N SER A 248 -2.99 33.08 -5.55
CA SER A 248 -2.40 33.76 -6.73
C SER A 248 -0.87 33.81 -6.72
N PHE A 249 -0.24 33.75 -5.54
CA PHE A 249 1.21 33.69 -5.39
C PHE A 249 1.79 32.28 -5.43
N HIS A 250 0.98 31.25 -5.68
CA HIS A 250 1.38 29.85 -5.67
C HIS A 250 1.19 29.23 -7.05
N ASP A 251 2.08 28.31 -7.41
CA ASP A 251 1.92 27.53 -8.63
C ASP A 251 0.95 26.37 -8.35
N VAL A 252 -0.30 26.50 -8.81
CA VAL A 252 -1.32 25.45 -8.63
C VAL A 252 -1.22 24.45 -9.78
N ILE A 253 -0.34 23.47 -9.62
CA ILE A 253 -0.05 22.45 -10.66
C ILE A 253 -0.94 21.22 -10.46
N ASP A 254 -0.86 20.61 -9.28
CA ASP A 254 -1.63 19.44 -8.88
C ASP A 254 -1.89 19.47 -7.36
N GLN A 255 -2.72 18.57 -6.85
CA GLN A 255 -3.07 18.51 -5.43
C GLN A 255 -2.44 17.31 -4.70
N PHE A 256 -1.88 16.34 -5.41
CA PHE A 256 -1.60 15.02 -4.88
C PHE A 256 -0.10 14.77 -4.69
N GLN A 257 0.70 15.16 -5.67
CA GLN A 257 2.13 14.90 -5.77
C GLN A 257 2.95 16.11 -5.38
N THR A 258 4.24 16.10 -5.71
CA THR A 258 5.24 17.12 -5.35
C THR A 258 4.92 18.52 -5.89
N GLY A 259 4.00 18.68 -6.83
CA GLY A 259 3.51 19.98 -7.29
C GLY A 259 2.44 20.61 -6.38
N ALA A 260 2.01 19.90 -5.33
CA ALA A 260 1.00 20.39 -4.42
C ALA A 260 1.40 21.68 -3.67
N VAL A 261 0.42 22.58 -3.55
CA VAL A 261 0.58 23.89 -2.89
C VAL A 261 1.10 23.76 -1.45
N ARG A 262 0.78 22.67 -0.75
CA ARG A 262 1.24 22.42 0.63
C ARG A 262 2.77 22.51 0.76
N TYR A 263 3.55 22.01 -0.21
CA TYR A 263 5.01 22.10 -0.14
C TYR A 263 5.51 23.52 -0.33
N GLN A 264 4.81 24.33 -1.12
CA GLN A 264 5.13 25.74 -1.25
C GLN A 264 4.83 26.50 0.05
N LEU A 265 3.74 26.15 0.76
CA LEU A 265 3.42 26.73 2.07
C LEU A 265 4.49 26.37 3.11
N TYR A 266 4.88 25.10 3.19
CA TYR A 266 5.91 24.66 4.14
C TYR A 266 7.29 25.24 3.79
N GLY A 267 7.63 25.32 2.51
CA GLY A 267 8.85 25.96 2.05
C GLY A 267 8.94 27.45 2.41
N VAL A 268 7.81 28.18 2.45
CA VAL A 268 7.79 29.55 2.98
C VAL A 268 8.19 29.56 4.46
N VAL A 269 7.62 28.68 5.28
CA VAL A 269 7.94 28.59 6.71
C VAL A 269 9.42 28.25 6.92
N ASP A 270 9.97 27.32 6.15
CA ASP A 270 11.39 26.94 6.21
C ASP A 270 12.29 28.14 5.92
N VAL A 271 12.04 28.85 4.82
CA VAL A 271 12.85 30.02 4.41
C VAL A 271 12.76 31.13 5.45
N LEU A 272 11.56 31.46 5.93
CA LEU A 272 11.36 32.52 6.90
C LEU A 272 11.97 32.18 8.27
N SER A 273 11.88 30.92 8.69
CA SER A 273 12.48 30.45 9.94
C SER A 273 14.01 30.48 9.89
N LEU A 274 14.61 30.05 8.77
CA LEU A 274 16.06 30.16 8.54
C LEU A 274 16.51 31.63 8.52
N TYR A 275 15.76 32.48 7.83
CA TYR A 275 16.05 33.92 7.77
C TYR A 275 16.01 34.57 9.15
N GLN A 276 14.95 34.33 9.92
CA GLN A 276 14.83 34.82 11.29
C GLN A 276 15.96 34.28 12.18
N CYS A 277 16.25 32.98 12.12
CA CYS A 277 17.29 32.37 12.97
C CYS A 277 18.70 32.90 12.69
N HIS A 278 19.05 33.11 11.42
CA HIS A 278 20.44 33.34 11.02
C HIS A 278 20.79 34.77 10.63
N TYR A 279 19.82 35.58 10.23
CA TYR A 279 20.05 36.92 9.69
C TYR A 279 19.29 38.00 10.45
N ALA A 280 18.04 37.74 10.83
CA ALA A 280 17.20 38.75 11.48
C ALA A 280 16.46 38.21 12.73
N PRO A 281 17.17 37.85 13.83
CA PRO A 281 16.55 37.26 15.01
C PRO A 281 15.48 38.14 15.68
N GLY A 282 15.62 39.46 15.60
CA GLY A 282 14.63 40.40 16.15
C GLY A 282 13.41 40.65 15.26
N PHE A 283 13.37 40.09 14.05
CA PHE A 283 12.33 40.38 13.09
C PHE A 283 11.17 39.37 13.23
N HIS A 284 10.27 39.65 14.18
CA HIS A 284 9.12 38.79 14.45
C HIS A 284 7.85 39.23 13.71
N GLY A 285 7.43 40.50 13.83
CA GLY A 285 6.10 41.00 13.41
C GLY A 285 5.41 40.30 12.23
N TYR A 286 5.59 40.83 11.02
CA TYR A 286 4.93 40.27 9.83
C TYR A 286 5.58 38.98 9.32
N LEU A 287 6.83 38.68 9.70
CA LEU A 287 7.49 37.40 9.39
C LEU A 287 6.79 36.23 10.09
N SER A 288 6.65 36.30 11.40
CA SER A 288 5.93 35.31 12.20
C SER A 288 4.48 35.18 11.72
N LYS A 289 3.83 36.29 11.37
CA LYS A 289 2.47 36.25 10.83
C LYS A 289 2.39 35.53 9.48
N ALA A 290 3.36 35.75 8.59
CA ALA A 290 3.45 35.03 7.32
C ALA A 290 3.62 33.52 7.53
N SER A 291 4.49 33.10 8.46
CA SER A 291 4.65 31.68 8.80
C SER A 291 3.36 31.06 9.37
N GLN A 292 2.70 31.74 10.32
CA GLN A 292 1.42 31.30 10.88
C GLN A 292 0.35 31.11 9.81
N ASN A 293 0.20 32.10 8.92
CA ASN A 293 -0.75 32.03 7.83
C ASN A 293 -0.49 30.82 6.92
N CYS A 294 0.77 30.51 6.60
CA CYS A 294 1.12 29.32 5.81
C CYS A 294 0.79 28.01 6.54
N ILE A 295 1.10 27.91 7.84
CA ILE A 295 0.77 26.75 8.69
C ILE A 295 -0.75 26.53 8.69
N GLU A 296 -1.52 27.60 8.90
CA GLU A 296 -2.98 27.55 9.00
C GLU A 296 -3.69 27.36 7.66
N LYS A 297 -3.02 27.63 6.53
CA LYS A 297 -3.53 27.50 5.15
C LYS A 297 -3.36 26.09 4.57
N SER A 298 -2.79 25.16 5.33
CA SER A 298 -2.62 23.78 4.87
C SER A 298 -3.96 23.02 4.88
N PHE A 299 -4.39 22.51 3.72
CA PHE A 299 -5.62 21.71 3.57
C PHE A 299 -5.40 20.50 2.67
N TYR A 300 -6.48 19.73 2.52
CA TYR A 300 -6.75 18.71 1.49
C TYR A 300 -6.34 17.27 1.84
N TRP A 301 -7.35 16.39 1.90
CA TRP A 301 -7.21 14.92 2.01
C TRP A 301 -8.49 14.13 1.60
N LYS A 302 -9.52 14.84 1.11
CA LYS A 302 -10.86 14.28 0.91
C LYS A 302 -10.87 13.20 -0.19
N TRP A 303 -10.23 13.47 -1.32
CA TRP A 303 -10.33 12.59 -2.49
C TRP A 303 -9.48 11.34 -2.32
N GLU A 304 -8.32 11.47 -1.70
CA GLU A 304 -7.43 10.39 -1.30
C GLU A 304 -8.13 9.48 -0.27
N SER A 305 -8.87 10.06 0.67
CA SER A 305 -9.69 9.29 1.62
C SER A 305 -10.82 8.51 0.93
N ILE A 306 -11.49 9.10 -0.06
CA ILE A 306 -12.60 8.46 -0.78
C ILE A 306 -12.08 7.35 -1.70
N PHE A 307 -11.12 7.65 -2.57
CA PHE A 307 -10.68 6.74 -3.63
C PHE A 307 -9.56 5.79 -3.20
N GLY A 308 -8.82 6.14 -2.15
CA GLY A 308 -7.76 5.29 -1.60
C GLY A 308 -8.20 4.48 -0.39
N ARG A 309 -8.97 5.08 0.53
CA ARG A 309 -9.39 4.41 1.77
C ARG A 309 -10.85 3.97 1.80
N PHE A 310 -11.63 4.30 0.76
CA PHE A 310 -13.07 4.03 0.71
C PHE A 310 -13.85 4.68 1.88
N THR A 311 -13.36 5.81 2.41
CA THR A 311 -13.97 6.51 3.54
C THR A 311 -14.80 7.70 3.08
N LEU A 312 -16.12 7.65 3.31
CA LEU A 312 -17.06 8.68 2.88
C LEU A 312 -17.42 9.73 3.95
N SER A 313 -17.00 9.52 5.21
CA SER A 313 -17.46 10.34 6.34
C SER A 313 -16.35 10.91 7.22
N ASP A 314 -15.20 10.26 7.27
CA ASP A 314 -14.03 10.65 8.06
C ASP A 314 -12.84 10.95 7.13
N TRP A 315 -12.58 12.24 6.93
CA TRP A 315 -11.51 12.76 6.08
C TRP A 315 -10.44 13.47 6.89
N ASP A 316 -10.26 13.06 8.15
CA ASP A 316 -9.21 13.60 9.00
C ASP A 316 -7.83 13.42 8.31
N PRO A 317 -7.15 14.53 7.96
CA PRO A 317 -5.92 14.48 7.18
C PRO A 317 -4.74 13.95 7.99
N ILE A 318 -4.84 13.87 9.33
CA ILE A 318 -3.72 13.47 10.17
C ILE A 318 -3.84 12.04 10.65
N LYS A 319 -5.07 11.52 10.78
CA LYS A 319 -5.37 10.25 11.49
C LYS A 319 -4.60 9.03 10.96
N LYS A 320 -4.48 8.87 9.64
CA LYS A 320 -3.79 7.73 9.03
C LYS A 320 -3.27 8.08 7.64
N ASP A 321 -2.07 7.60 7.32
CA ASP A 321 -1.31 7.95 6.12
C ASP A 321 -1.04 9.46 6.06
N ASN A 322 -0.76 10.04 4.90
CA ASN A 322 -0.53 11.47 4.72
C ASN A 322 0.65 12.04 5.50
N VAL A 323 1.79 11.33 5.51
CA VAL A 323 3.05 11.85 6.08
C VAL A 323 3.44 13.21 5.50
N MET A 324 2.96 13.52 4.30
CA MET A 324 3.25 14.79 3.64
C MET A 324 2.56 15.98 4.30
N VAL A 325 1.40 15.79 4.93
CA VAL A 325 0.81 16.81 5.80
C VAL A 325 1.37 16.69 7.21
N THR A 326 1.24 15.53 7.87
CA THR A 326 1.63 15.41 9.28
C THR A 326 3.11 15.65 9.51
N GLY A 327 3.99 15.10 8.67
CA GLY A 327 5.43 15.27 8.75
C GLY A 327 5.85 16.70 8.45
N TYR A 328 5.56 17.22 7.26
CA TYR A 328 6.00 18.58 6.88
C TYR A 328 5.35 19.67 7.72
N LEU A 329 4.05 19.55 8.09
CA LEU A 329 3.41 20.51 8.97
C LEU A 329 4.07 20.50 10.36
N SER A 330 4.39 19.31 10.90
CA SER A 330 5.12 19.21 12.16
C SER A 330 6.51 19.86 12.05
N SER A 331 7.24 19.62 10.96
CA SER A 331 8.52 20.27 10.72
C SER A 331 8.40 21.79 10.62
N ALA A 332 7.41 22.28 9.87
CA ALA A 332 7.14 23.71 9.70
C ALA A 332 6.80 24.38 11.04
N ILE A 333 5.92 23.77 11.85
CA ILE A 333 5.62 24.25 13.20
C ILE A 333 6.89 24.25 14.05
N GLY A 334 7.64 23.15 14.09
CA GLY A 334 8.87 23.07 14.87
C GLY A 334 9.89 24.15 14.49
N LEU A 335 10.08 24.41 13.21
CA LEU A 335 10.96 25.48 12.71
C LEU A 335 10.47 26.86 13.14
N TYR A 336 9.17 27.13 12.96
CA TYR A 336 8.53 28.36 13.40
C TYR A 336 8.71 28.59 14.91
N GLU A 337 8.46 27.59 15.73
CA GLU A 337 8.59 27.69 17.19
C GLU A 337 10.06 27.93 17.61
N GLN A 338 11.02 27.28 16.96
CA GLN A 338 12.44 27.47 17.25
C GLN A 338 12.93 28.87 16.88
N ALA A 339 12.50 29.39 15.73
CA ALA A 339 12.89 30.70 15.23
C ALA A 339 12.21 31.85 15.99
N SER A 340 10.91 31.71 16.29
CA SER A 340 10.10 32.78 16.88
C SER A 340 9.97 32.72 18.40
N ARG A 341 10.24 31.55 19.01
CA ARG A 341 9.95 31.21 20.43
C ARG A 341 8.46 31.22 20.80
N ASP A 342 7.57 31.39 19.84
CA ASP A 342 6.13 31.23 20.03
C ASP A 342 5.80 29.73 20.12
N ARG A 343 4.93 29.34 21.05
CA ARG A 343 4.48 27.95 21.28
C ARG A 343 2.97 27.82 21.19
N GLN A 344 2.29 28.74 20.51
CA GLN A 344 0.83 28.73 20.39
C GLN A 344 0.25 27.40 19.89
N TYR A 345 0.96 26.68 19.02
CA TYR A 345 0.49 25.42 18.46
C TYR A 345 0.54 24.23 19.44
N HIS A 346 1.12 24.41 20.63
CA HIS A 346 0.98 23.45 21.74
C HIS A 346 -0.39 23.56 22.42
N GLN A 347 -1.07 24.70 22.28
CA GLN A 347 -2.40 24.88 22.88
C GLN A 347 -3.38 23.87 22.30
N LYS A 348 -4.27 23.36 23.15
CA LYS A 348 -5.29 22.39 22.74
C LYS A 348 -6.13 22.97 21.60
N ASN A 349 -6.28 22.19 20.52
CA ASN A 349 -7.06 22.58 19.33
C ASN A 349 -6.55 23.86 18.62
N ALA A 350 -5.26 24.17 18.73
CA ALA A 350 -4.66 25.32 18.06
C ALA A 350 -4.63 25.21 16.52
N LEU A 351 -4.75 23.99 15.99
CA LEU A 351 -4.81 23.71 14.56
C LEU A 351 -6.21 23.22 14.19
N GLU A 352 -6.72 23.73 13.07
CA GLU A 352 -8.01 23.32 12.51
C GLU A 352 -7.90 23.09 11.00
N PHE A 353 -8.09 21.85 10.58
CA PHE A 353 -8.23 21.47 9.18
C PHE A 353 -9.69 21.56 8.78
N ILE A 354 -9.97 22.44 7.82
CA ILE A 354 -11.30 22.62 7.24
C ILE A 354 -11.29 21.91 5.90
N ILE A 355 -11.95 20.75 5.81
CA ILE A 355 -11.93 19.89 4.61
C ILE A 355 -13.17 20.12 3.73
N ASP A 356 -14.32 20.37 4.35
CA ASP A 356 -15.59 20.64 3.70
C ASP A 356 -16.53 21.37 4.67
N ASN A 357 -17.67 21.84 4.18
CA ASN A 357 -18.72 22.45 4.99
C ASN A 357 -19.15 21.48 6.10
N GLY A 358 -18.78 21.79 7.35
CA GLY A 358 -19.10 20.97 8.52
C GLY A 358 -18.13 19.81 8.81
N LYS A 359 -17.04 19.67 8.04
CA LYS A 359 -15.96 18.71 8.31
C LYS A 359 -14.68 19.42 8.75
N HIS A 360 -14.58 19.59 10.06
CA HIS A 360 -13.52 20.32 10.74
C HIS A 360 -12.80 19.37 11.69
N TYR A 361 -11.48 19.28 11.57
CA TYR A 361 -10.64 18.42 12.39
C TYR A 361 -9.67 19.28 13.17
N LYS A 362 -9.76 19.21 14.50
CA LYS A 362 -8.94 20.02 15.40
C LYS A 362 -7.84 19.18 16.02
N THR A 363 -6.65 19.74 16.08
CA THR A 363 -5.49 19.11 16.72
C THR A 363 -4.56 20.17 17.30
N ASN A 364 -3.43 19.74 17.82
CA ASN A 364 -2.31 20.57 18.24
C ASN A 364 -1.00 19.89 17.85
N TYR A 365 0.12 20.52 18.16
CA TYR A 365 1.43 19.99 17.81
C TYR A 365 1.71 18.61 18.44
N GLU A 366 1.28 18.40 19.68
CA GLU A 366 1.39 17.09 20.36
C GLU A 366 0.56 16.01 19.67
N GLY A 367 -0.68 16.34 19.26
CA GLY A 367 -1.54 15.44 18.49
C GLY A 367 -0.91 15.02 17.17
N LEU A 368 -0.31 15.96 16.43
CA LEU A 368 0.44 15.64 15.21
C LEU A 368 1.60 14.67 15.46
N ALA A 369 2.42 14.95 16.49
CA ALA A 369 3.56 14.12 16.84
C ALA A 369 3.15 12.71 17.27
N ASN A 370 2.09 12.59 18.08
CA ASN A 370 1.55 11.31 18.51
C ASN A 370 1.03 10.51 17.31
N THR A 371 0.28 11.14 16.40
CA THR A 371 -0.22 10.43 15.22
C THR A 371 0.90 10.01 14.28
N LEU A 372 1.95 10.82 14.13
CA LEU A 372 3.14 10.43 13.35
C LEU A 372 3.83 9.21 13.96
N HIS A 373 4.01 9.20 15.29
CA HIS A 373 4.56 8.04 16.00
C HIS A 373 3.69 6.80 15.83
N GLU A 374 2.38 6.92 16.06
CA GLU A 374 1.43 5.82 15.91
C GLU A 374 1.42 5.24 14.49
N ASN A 375 1.50 6.07 13.45
CA ASN A 375 1.53 5.58 12.07
C ASN A 375 2.83 4.83 11.75
N MET A 376 3.97 5.25 12.30
CA MET A 376 5.24 4.53 12.14
C MET A 376 5.25 3.22 12.93
N ASP A 377 4.82 3.26 14.19
CA ASP A 377 4.85 2.11 15.11
C ASP A 377 3.91 1.00 14.66
N ASN A 378 2.70 1.34 14.21
CA ASN A 378 1.73 0.36 13.74
C ASN A 378 2.03 -0.19 12.33
N ASN A 379 2.97 0.40 11.59
CA ASN A 379 3.30 -0.09 10.25
C ASN A 379 4.38 -1.19 10.33
N PRO A 380 4.13 -2.41 9.81
CA PRO A 380 5.10 -3.51 9.83
C PRO A 380 6.46 -3.19 9.19
N TYR A 381 6.50 -2.18 8.32
CA TYR A 381 7.71 -1.74 7.64
C TYR A 381 8.41 -0.56 8.35
N CYS A 382 7.85 -0.06 9.46
CA CYS A 382 8.29 1.19 10.11
C CYS A 382 8.35 2.36 9.10
N LEU A 383 7.39 2.39 8.19
CA LEU A 383 7.24 3.43 7.16
C LEU A 383 5.94 4.19 7.38
N TYR A 384 5.95 5.48 7.05
CA TYR A 384 4.74 6.29 7.06
C TYR A 384 4.41 6.68 5.61
N LEU A 385 3.31 6.12 5.11
CA LEU A 385 2.89 6.28 3.72
C LEU A 385 2.40 7.72 3.46
N CYS A 386 2.69 8.20 2.25
CA CYS A 386 2.12 9.42 1.71
C CYS A 386 0.65 9.15 1.37
N GLU A 387 0.39 8.41 0.30
CA GLU A 387 -0.95 8.04 -0.15
C GLU A 387 -1.35 6.63 0.29
N PRO A 388 -2.67 6.34 0.40
CA PRO A 388 -3.16 4.99 0.63
C PRO A 388 -2.73 4.05 -0.50
N ASN A 389 -2.16 2.89 -0.14
CA ASN A 389 -1.69 1.86 -1.07
C ASN A 389 -2.01 0.45 -0.62
#